data_AF-A0A9P0LDN7-F1
#
_entry.id   AF-A0A9P0LDN7-F1
#
_cell.length_a   1.000
_cell.length_b   1.000
_cell.length_c   1.000
_cell.angle_alpha   90.00
_cell.angle_beta   90.00
_cell.angle_gamma   90.00
#
_symmetry.space_group_name_H-M   'P 1'
#
loop_
_entity.id
_entity.type
_entity.pdbx_description
1 polymer ?
#
loop_
_entity_poly.entity_id
_entity_poly.type
_entity_poly.pdbx_seq_one_letter_code
_entity_poly.pdbx_strand_id
1 'polypeptide(L)'
;MVNNLPFLSTHQHIKAGLDIRQFHFHTDFPCSSCVSMTSYSDKGPKPTNGKFLYFDHVTFYVGNAKQAASYYVTRLGFQPLAYKGLETGSRKYAHHVVHQNRIIFQFVSPYESDDKEVNQHVSKHGDGVKDVAFAVENLDAIVAVSLFQFPRYSASSIRAPSHFSWPNY
;
A
#
# COMPACT_ATOMS: atom_id res chain seq x y z
N MET A 1 10.23 35.74 0.72
CA MET A 1 10.61 35.30 -0.64
C MET A 1 11.23 33.93 -0.50
N VAL A 2 10.49 32.87 -0.81
CA VAL A 2 11.00 31.48 -0.75
C VAL A 2 10.84 30.90 -2.14
N ASN A 3 11.96 30.43 -2.67
CA ASN A 3 12.17 30.15 -4.08
C ASN A 3 11.39 28.92 -4.54
N ASN A 4 10.62 29.11 -5.63
CA ASN A 4 10.08 28.04 -6.46
C ASN A 4 11.21 27.38 -7.26
N LEU A 5 11.32 26.06 -7.19
CA LEU A 5 11.96 25.24 -8.20
C LEU A 5 10.95 24.20 -8.70
N PRO A 6 10.76 24.03 -10.02
CA PRO A 6 9.78 23.11 -10.57
C PRO A 6 10.37 21.70 -10.63
N PHE A 7 9.86 20.78 -9.83
CA PHE A 7 10.19 19.35 -9.96
C PHE A 7 9.14 18.68 -10.85
N LEU A 8 9.44 18.63 -12.15
CA LEU A 8 8.74 17.76 -13.10
C LEU A 8 9.04 16.30 -12.73
N SER A 9 8.07 15.63 -12.10
CA SER A 9 7.99 14.17 -12.17
C SER A 9 6.54 13.72 -12.13
N THR A 10 6.07 13.27 -13.30
CA THR A 10 4.86 12.46 -13.46
C THR A 10 5.08 11.08 -12.83
N HIS A 11 4.91 10.96 -11.51
CA HIS A 11 4.81 9.67 -10.86
C HIS A 11 3.32 9.30 -10.67
N GLN A 12 2.90 8.26 -11.37
CA GLN A 12 1.62 7.59 -11.13
C GLN A 12 1.72 6.83 -9.80
N HIS A 13 1.02 7.33 -8.78
CA HIS A 13 0.89 6.70 -7.47
C HIS A 13 -0.32 5.77 -7.45
N ILE A 14 -0.15 4.49 -7.12
CA ILE A 14 -1.25 3.54 -6.92
C ILE A 14 -1.16 2.90 -5.53
N LYS A 15 -2.26 3.03 -4.79
CA LYS A 15 -2.59 2.24 -3.61
C LYS A 15 -3.07 0.87 -4.06
N ALA A 16 -2.31 -0.17 -3.76
CA ALA A 16 -2.61 -1.53 -4.17
C ALA A 16 -2.96 -2.37 -2.93
N GLY A 17 -4.06 -2.01 -2.25
CA GLY A 17 -4.56 -2.67 -1.05
C GLY A 17 -4.59 -4.18 -1.19
N LEU A 18 -3.55 -4.87 -0.71
CA LEU A 18 -3.45 -6.33 -0.76
C LEU A 18 -4.05 -6.91 0.53
N ASP A 19 -5.26 -7.48 0.45
CA ASP A 19 -5.88 -8.12 1.61
C ASP A 19 -5.30 -9.53 1.84
N ILE A 20 -4.41 -9.66 2.82
CA ILE A 20 -3.61 -10.87 3.12
C ILE A 20 -4.46 -12.00 3.76
N ARG A 21 -5.79 -11.97 3.66
CA ARG A 21 -6.70 -12.77 4.51
C ARG A 21 -7.23 -14.08 3.92
N GLN A 22 -6.76 -14.55 2.76
CA GLN A 22 -7.26 -15.80 2.18
C GLN A 22 -6.18 -16.79 1.69
N PHE A 23 -5.01 -16.85 2.33
CA PHE A 23 -4.16 -18.03 2.23
C PHE A 23 -4.61 -19.10 3.25
N HIS A 24 -5.64 -19.88 2.90
CA HIS A 24 -5.85 -21.17 3.55
C HIS A 24 -4.80 -22.15 2.99
N PHE A 25 -3.72 -22.37 3.73
CA PHE A 25 -2.79 -23.46 3.45
C PHE A 25 -3.49 -24.78 3.77
N HIS A 26 -3.97 -25.49 2.74
CA HIS A 26 -4.19 -26.93 2.87
C HIS A 26 -2.81 -27.58 3.00
N THR A 27 -2.47 -28.01 4.21
CA THR A 27 -1.24 -28.74 4.53
C THR A 27 -1.42 -30.23 4.30
N ASP A 28 -1.66 -30.64 3.05
CA ASP A 28 -1.62 -32.05 2.67
C ASP A 28 -0.67 -32.23 1.49
N PHE A 29 0.62 -32.33 1.78
CA PHE A 29 1.65 -32.74 0.81
C PHE A 29 2.17 -34.13 1.17
N PRO A 30 1.89 -35.17 0.36
CA PRO A 30 2.61 -36.43 0.44
C PRO A 30 3.74 -36.39 -0.60
N CYS A 31 4.90 -35.83 -0.27
CA CYS A 31 6.12 -36.12 -1.03
C CYS A 31 7.38 -35.76 -0.24
N SER A 32 8.04 -36.78 0.29
CA SER A 32 9.26 -36.67 1.11
C SER A 32 10.54 -36.40 0.31
N SER A 33 10.49 -35.78 -0.89
CA SER A 33 11.69 -35.67 -1.73
C SER A 33 11.92 -34.33 -2.45
N CYS A 34 11.26 -33.24 -2.07
CA CYS A 34 11.52 -31.94 -2.70
C CYS A 34 11.40 -30.74 -1.75
N VAL A 35 12.16 -30.74 -0.65
CA VAL A 35 12.45 -29.46 0.03
C VAL A 35 13.62 -28.81 -0.71
N SER A 36 13.30 -28.14 -1.83
CA SER A 36 14.22 -27.16 -2.41
C SER A 36 14.33 -26.01 -1.41
N MET A 37 15.48 -25.93 -0.75
CA MET A 37 15.83 -24.81 0.12
C MET A 37 15.73 -23.54 -0.73
N THR A 38 14.85 -22.60 -0.37
CA THR A 38 14.61 -21.36 -1.13
C THR A 38 15.87 -20.50 -1.11
N SER A 39 16.80 -20.76 -2.03
CA SER A 39 18.00 -19.95 -2.17
C SER A 39 17.61 -18.61 -2.79
N TYR A 40 18.04 -17.52 -2.18
CA TYR A 40 17.79 -16.13 -2.64
C TYR A 40 18.32 -15.84 -4.06
N SER A 41 19.12 -16.76 -4.60
CA SER A 41 19.73 -16.69 -5.93
C SER A 41 18.78 -17.07 -7.07
N ASP A 42 17.69 -17.79 -6.78
CA ASP A 42 16.70 -18.16 -7.80
C ASP A 42 15.62 -17.09 -7.91
N LYS A 43 15.88 -16.07 -8.72
CA LYS A 43 14.97 -14.93 -8.93
C LYS A 43 13.89 -15.19 -9.98
N GLY A 44 13.80 -16.42 -10.48
CA GLY A 44 12.94 -16.75 -11.61
C GLY A 44 13.29 -15.97 -12.88
N PRO A 45 12.57 -16.21 -13.98
CA PRO A 45 12.73 -15.43 -15.19
C PRO A 45 12.28 -13.98 -14.94
N LYS A 46 13.13 -13.02 -15.30
CA LYS A 46 12.75 -11.60 -15.24
C LYS A 46 11.57 -11.36 -16.19
N PRO A 47 10.47 -10.76 -15.73
CA PRO A 47 9.35 -10.44 -16.59
C PRO A 47 9.81 -9.44 -17.66
N THR A 48 9.39 -9.69 -18.91
CA THR A 48 9.77 -8.86 -20.07
C THR A 48 9.14 -7.47 -20.00
N ASN A 49 7.95 -7.36 -19.42
CA ASN A 49 7.17 -6.12 -19.33
C ASN A 49 6.74 -5.85 -17.88
N GLY A 50 6.84 -4.59 -17.45
CA GLY A 50 6.47 -4.15 -16.11
C GLY A 50 7.64 -4.21 -15.12
N LYS A 51 7.97 -3.09 -14.47
CA LYS A 51 9.06 -3.01 -13.49
C LYS A 51 8.59 -2.38 -12.18
N PHE A 52 8.87 -3.04 -11.07
CA PHE A 52 8.74 -2.45 -9.74
C PHE A 52 9.97 -1.60 -9.45
N LEU A 53 9.77 -0.31 -9.22
CA LEU A 53 10.85 0.65 -9.00
C LEU A 53 11.25 0.71 -7.54
N TYR A 54 10.31 1.07 -6.66
CA TYR A 54 10.55 1.25 -5.23
C TYR A 54 9.22 1.24 -4.45
N PHE A 55 9.33 1.21 -3.12
CA PHE A 55 8.19 1.36 -2.21
C PHE A 55 7.70 2.80 -2.21
N ASP A 56 6.42 2.96 -2.52
CA ASP A 56 5.83 4.28 -2.64
C ASP A 56 5.39 4.82 -1.28
N HIS A 57 4.47 4.10 -0.63
CA HIS A 57 4.04 4.38 0.74
C HIS A 57 3.39 3.15 1.36
N VAL A 58 3.26 3.15 2.69
CA VAL A 58 2.55 2.10 3.43
C VAL A 58 1.31 2.70 4.08
N THR A 59 0.15 2.07 3.90
CA THR A 59 -1.10 2.50 4.52
C THR A 59 -1.44 1.62 5.72
N PHE A 60 -1.66 2.29 6.84
CA PHE A 60 -2.05 1.70 8.10
C PHE A 60 -3.51 2.01 8.41
N TYR A 61 -4.23 0.99 8.84
CA TYR A 61 -5.58 1.12 9.39
C TYR A 61 -5.44 1.10 10.91
N VAL A 62 -5.85 2.21 11.52
CA VAL A 62 -5.65 2.45 12.94
C VAL A 62 -6.92 3.02 13.57
N GLY A 63 -7.08 2.80 14.87
CA GLY A 63 -8.21 3.37 15.62
C GLY A 63 -8.16 4.90 15.67
N ASN A 64 -6.98 5.49 15.89
CA ASN A 64 -6.80 6.94 15.97
C ASN A 64 -5.58 7.40 15.15
N ALA A 65 -5.84 7.92 13.94
CA ALA A 65 -4.78 8.32 13.03
C ALA A 65 -3.95 9.51 13.53
N LYS A 66 -4.55 10.44 14.30
CA LYS A 66 -3.84 11.60 14.84
C LYS A 66 -2.84 11.20 15.92
N GLN A 67 -3.27 10.30 16.82
CA GLN A 67 -2.38 9.78 17.87
C GLN A 67 -1.25 8.94 17.27
N ALA A 68 -1.57 8.07 16.31
CA ALA A 68 -0.56 7.30 15.60
C ALA A 68 0.46 8.22 14.93
N ALA A 69 0.03 9.19 14.12
CA ALA A 69 0.93 10.13 13.47
C ALA A 69 1.82 10.88 14.48
N SER A 70 1.25 11.38 15.59
CA SER A 70 2.02 12.05 16.65
C SER A 70 3.08 11.14 17.28
N TYR A 71 2.77 9.86 17.46
CA TYR A 71 3.71 8.88 18.00
C TYR A 71 4.91 8.68 17.07
N TYR A 72 4.67 8.46 15.77
CA TYR A 72 5.74 8.27 14.79
C TYR A 72 6.59 9.54 14.61
N VAL A 73 5.98 10.73 14.65
CA VAL A 73 6.71 12.00 14.60
C VAL A 73 7.61 12.17 15.83
N THR A 74 7.05 11.99 17.03
CA THR A 74 7.76 12.30 18.28
C THR A 74 8.80 11.24 18.64
N ARG A 75 8.51 9.96 18.42
CA ARG A 75 9.37 8.85 18.85
C ARG A 75 10.35 8.39 17.79
N LEU A 76 9.96 8.46 16.52
CA LEU A 76 10.76 7.92 15.41
C LEU A 76 11.34 9.04 14.51
N GLY A 77 11.01 10.30 14.76
CA GLY A 77 11.59 11.44 14.05
C GLY A 77 10.99 11.69 12.67
N PHE A 78 9.82 11.14 12.38
CA PHE A 78 9.07 11.44 11.16
C PHE A 78 8.62 12.90 11.13
N GLN A 79 8.36 13.42 9.94
CA GLN A 79 7.80 14.75 9.71
C GLN A 79 6.40 14.65 9.10
N PRO A 80 5.46 15.55 9.44
CA PRO A 80 4.16 15.58 8.79
C PRO A 80 4.29 16.02 7.32
N LEU A 81 3.74 15.24 6.40
CA LEU A 81 3.77 15.53 4.96
C LEU A 81 2.47 16.15 4.47
N ALA A 82 1.36 15.48 4.74
CA ALA A 82 0.05 15.84 4.20
C ALA A 82 -1.07 15.41 5.15
N TYR A 83 -2.18 16.11 5.08
CA TYR A 83 -3.38 15.83 5.86
C TYR A 83 -4.62 15.94 4.98
N LYS A 84 -5.56 15.02 5.20
CA LYS A 84 -6.90 15.07 4.61
C LYS A 84 -7.90 14.59 5.64
N GLY A 85 -8.78 15.49 6.07
CA GLY A 85 -9.83 15.18 7.03
C GLY A 85 -11.04 16.08 6.86
N LEU A 86 -11.76 16.32 7.96
CA LEU A 86 -12.99 17.12 7.94
C LEU A 86 -12.76 18.55 7.44
N GLU A 87 -11.61 19.12 7.78
CA GLU A 87 -11.14 20.45 7.40
C GLU A 87 -10.87 20.56 5.90
N THR A 88 -10.58 19.44 5.23
CA THR A 88 -10.32 19.34 3.79
C THR A 88 -11.56 18.82 3.03
N GLY A 89 -12.70 18.68 3.70
CA GLY A 89 -13.94 18.17 3.10
C GLY A 89 -14.05 16.64 3.02
N SER A 90 -13.13 15.89 3.62
CA SER A 90 -13.23 14.43 3.69
C SER A 90 -13.95 14.01 4.96
N ARG A 91 -15.22 13.60 4.82
CA ARG A 91 -16.10 13.26 5.96
C ARG A 91 -16.06 11.79 6.38
N LYS A 92 -15.49 10.91 5.55
CA LYS A 92 -15.46 9.46 5.81
C LYS A 92 -14.24 9.03 6.62
N TYR A 93 -13.06 9.53 6.26
CA TYR A 93 -11.78 9.09 6.84
C TYR A 93 -10.89 10.28 7.18
N ALA A 94 -10.14 10.14 8.28
CA ALA A 94 -8.99 10.98 8.58
C ALA A 94 -7.75 10.31 7.99
N HIS A 95 -7.01 11.05 7.16
CA HIS A 95 -5.73 10.63 6.62
C HIS A 95 -4.63 11.54 7.16
N HIS A 96 -3.70 10.94 7.90
CA HIS A 96 -2.46 11.61 8.31
C HIS A 96 -1.29 10.95 7.60
N VAL A 97 -0.56 11.73 6.81
CA VAL A 97 0.63 11.24 6.11
C VAL A 97 1.86 11.82 6.78
N VAL A 98 2.76 10.94 7.19
CA VAL A 98 4.06 11.29 7.75
C VAL A 98 5.15 10.71 6.85
N HIS A 99 6.28 11.39 6.80
CA HIS A 99 7.40 10.96 5.98
C HIS A 99 8.73 11.11 6.72
N GLN A 100 9.67 10.25 6.38
CA GLN A 100 11.06 10.36 6.79
C GLN A 100 11.92 9.94 5.61
N ASN A 101 12.69 10.88 5.07
CA ASN A 101 13.46 10.72 3.84
C ASN A 101 12.57 10.22 2.68
N ARG A 102 12.71 8.94 2.29
CA ARG A 102 11.93 8.30 1.22
C ARG A 102 10.82 7.39 1.75
N ILE A 103 10.71 7.21 3.07
CA ILE A 103 9.70 6.37 3.70
C ILE A 103 8.46 7.23 3.95
N ILE A 104 7.32 6.78 3.46
CA ILE A 104 6.03 7.48 3.60
C ILE A 104 5.03 6.54 4.26
N PHE A 105 4.47 6.97 5.39
CA PHE A 105 3.42 6.26 6.10
C PHE A 105 2.14 7.06 6.10
N GLN A 106 1.05 6.39 5.73
CA GLN A 106 -0.29 6.96 5.77
C GLN A 106 -1.11 6.25 6.83
N PHE A 107 -1.53 6.98 7.85
CA PHE A 107 -2.47 6.51 8.85
C PHE A 107 -3.90 6.88 8.45
N VAL A 108 -4.78 5.89 8.50
CA VAL A 108 -6.20 6.04 8.16
C VAL A 108 -7.04 5.62 9.35
N SER A 109 -7.94 6.49 9.78
CA SER A 109 -8.97 6.17 10.77
C SER A 109 -10.35 6.60 10.27
N PRO A 110 -11.40 5.81 10.51
CA PRO A 110 -12.76 6.17 10.15
C PRO A 110 -13.31 7.19 11.16
N TYR A 111 -14.20 8.09 10.70
CA TYR A 111 -14.96 8.96 11.60
C TYR A 111 -16.24 8.30 12.10
N GLU A 112 -16.87 7.48 11.26
CA GLU A 112 -18.13 6.80 11.56
C GLU A 112 -17.86 5.37 12.07
N SER A 113 -18.60 4.96 13.09
CA SER A 113 -18.54 3.59 13.65
C SER A 113 -19.04 2.51 12.69
N ASP A 114 -19.81 2.91 11.69
CA ASP A 114 -20.46 1.99 10.75
C ASP A 114 -19.53 1.55 9.62
N ASP A 115 -18.31 2.10 9.55
CA ASP A 115 -17.32 1.67 8.57
C ASP A 115 -16.85 0.24 8.85
N LYS A 116 -17.35 -0.69 8.03
CA LYS A 116 -17.03 -2.11 8.19
C LYS A 116 -15.60 -2.45 7.78
N GLU A 117 -14.97 -1.69 6.88
CA GLU A 117 -13.67 -2.08 6.33
C GLU A 117 -12.56 -1.84 7.35
N VAL A 118 -12.47 -0.62 7.86
CA VAL A 118 -11.40 -0.24 8.80
C VAL A 118 -11.66 -0.88 10.16
N ASN A 119 -12.91 -0.85 10.65
CA ASN A 119 -13.23 -1.40 11.97
C ASN A 119 -13.05 -2.93 12.02
N GLN A 120 -13.38 -3.67 10.95
CA GLN A 120 -13.09 -5.11 10.93
C GLN A 120 -11.60 -5.42 10.84
N HIS A 121 -10.79 -4.55 10.24
CA HIS A 121 -9.34 -4.73 10.25
C HIS A 121 -8.80 -4.54 11.67
N VAL A 122 -9.12 -3.40 12.28
CA VAL A 122 -8.66 -3.03 13.63
C VAL A 122 -9.17 -4.00 14.69
N SER A 123 -10.42 -4.44 14.65
CA SER A 123 -10.95 -5.41 15.64
C SER A 123 -10.30 -6.79 15.57
N LYS A 124 -9.81 -7.20 14.40
CA LYS A 124 -9.21 -8.52 14.20
C LYS A 124 -7.70 -8.52 14.42
N HIS A 125 -7.01 -7.44 14.04
CA HIS A 125 -5.54 -7.38 14.01
C HIS A 125 -4.95 -6.29 14.93
N GLY A 126 -5.76 -5.37 15.44
CA GLY A 126 -5.30 -4.13 16.04
C GLY A 126 -4.86 -3.09 15.00
N ASP A 127 -4.12 -2.09 15.46
CA ASP A 127 -3.50 -1.09 14.60
C ASP A 127 -2.43 -1.76 13.71
N GLY A 128 -2.64 -1.77 12.40
CA GLY A 128 -1.85 -2.60 11.49
C GLY A 128 -1.73 -2.06 10.07
N VAL A 129 -0.80 -2.66 9.31
CA VAL A 129 -0.64 -2.38 7.88
C VAL A 129 -1.78 -3.03 7.12
N LYS A 130 -2.53 -2.23 6.36
CA LYS A 130 -3.52 -2.74 5.40
C LYS A 130 -2.95 -2.85 3.99
N ASP A 131 -2.13 -1.89 3.58
CA ASP A 131 -1.65 -1.79 2.20
C ASP A 131 -0.17 -1.40 2.11
N VAL A 132 0.52 -1.95 1.12
CA VAL A 132 1.89 -1.59 0.72
C VAL A 132 1.87 -1.21 -0.75
N ALA A 133 2.07 0.08 -1.02
CA ALA A 133 2.08 0.63 -2.37
C ALA A 133 3.46 0.56 -3.01
N PHE A 134 3.49 0.29 -4.31
CA PHE A 134 4.71 0.22 -5.11
C PHE A 134 4.64 1.20 -6.27
N ALA A 135 5.75 1.89 -6.52
CA ALA A 135 5.95 2.66 -7.74
C ALA A 135 6.33 1.69 -8.86
N VAL A 136 5.59 1.72 -9.96
CA VAL A 136 5.76 0.78 -11.07
C VAL A 136 5.87 1.48 -12.42
N GLU A 137 6.68 0.93 -13.30
CA GLU A 137 6.66 1.27 -14.73
C GLU A 137 5.69 0.33 -15.44
N ASN A 138 4.70 0.91 -16.12
CA ASN A 138 3.67 0.23 -16.91
C ASN A 138 2.75 -0.69 -16.08
N LEU A 139 1.76 -0.08 -15.44
CA LEU A 139 0.77 -0.77 -14.59
C LEU A 139 -0.04 -1.81 -15.36
N ASP A 140 -0.52 -1.48 -16.56
CA ASP A 140 -1.44 -2.33 -17.32
C ASP A 140 -0.82 -3.69 -17.63
N ALA A 141 0.47 -3.68 -17.98
CA ALA A 141 1.24 -4.91 -18.19
C ALA A 141 1.32 -5.76 -16.92
N ILE A 142 1.60 -5.14 -15.76
CA ILE A 142 1.72 -5.84 -14.48
C ILE A 142 0.38 -6.45 -14.05
N VAL A 143 -0.70 -5.68 -14.17
CA VAL A 143 -2.05 -6.15 -13.83
C VAL A 143 -2.45 -7.30 -14.74
N ALA A 144 -2.23 -7.17 -16.06
CA ALA A 144 -2.50 -8.25 -17.00
C ALA A 144 -1.71 -9.53 -16.68
N VAL A 145 -0.41 -9.42 -16.40
CA VAL A 145 0.41 -10.57 -15.99
C VAL A 145 -0.12 -11.18 -14.69
N SER A 146 -0.45 -10.36 -13.70
CA SER A 146 -0.93 -10.85 -12.39
C SER A 146 -2.27 -11.59 -12.45
N LEU A 147 -3.14 -11.21 -13.40
CA LEU A 147 -4.46 -11.81 -13.58
C LEU A 147 -4.43 -13.05 -14.49
N PHE A 148 -3.64 -13.01 -15.58
CA PHE A 148 -3.71 -14.01 -16.65
C PHE A 148 -2.55 -15.00 -16.67
N GLN A 149 -1.34 -14.62 -16.22
CA GLN A 149 -0.14 -15.46 -16.38
C GLN A 149 -0.05 -16.57 -15.33
N PHE A 150 -0.62 -16.37 -14.14
CA PHE A 150 -0.47 -17.28 -13.01
C PHE A 150 -1.83 -17.83 -12.53
N PRO A 151 -2.43 -18.81 -13.23
CA PRO A 151 -3.74 -19.36 -12.85
C PRO A 151 -3.73 -20.09 -11.49
N ARG A 152 -2.56 -20.53 -11.00
CA ARG A 152 -2.40 -21.13 -9.66
C ARG A 152 -2.11 -20.12 -8.54
N TYR A 153 -1.72 -18.89 -8.87
CA TYR A 153 -1.43 -17.81 -7.93
C TYR A 153 -2.10 -16.52 -8.41
N SER A 154 -3.37 -16.63 -8.80
CA SER A 154 -4.09 -15.50 -9.39
C SER A 154 -4.27 -14.41 -8.35
N ALA A 155 -3.78 -13.21 -8.66
CA ALA A 155 -4.05 -12.05 -7.84
C ALA A 155 -5.54 -11.70 -7.96
N SER A 156 -6.22 -11.48 -6.84
CA SER A 156 -7.58 -10.96 -6.85
C SER A 156 -7.53 -9.44 -6.94
N SER A 157 -8.09 -8.86 -8.02
CA SER A 157 -8.16 -7.40 -8.15
C SER A 157 -9.20 -6.84 -7.19
N ILE A 158 -8.73 -6.03 -6.22
CA ILE A 158 -9.60 -5.35 -5.23
C ILE A 158 -10.15 -4.03 -5.80
N ARG A 159 -9.43 -3.40 -6.72
CA ARG A 159 -9.85 -2.18 -7.42
C ARG A 159 -9.24 -2.12 -8.81
N ALA A 160 -10.05 -1.69 -9.79
CA ALA A 160 -9.59 -1.46 -11.14
C ALA A 160 -8.58 -0.29 -11.21
N PRO A 161 -7.63 -0.32 -12.17
CA PRO A 161 -6.77 0.82 -12.47
C PRO A 161 -7.59 2.07 -12.71
N SER A 162 -7.18 3.18 -12.08
CA SER A 162 -7.79 4.48 -12.31
C SER A 162 -6.69 5.50 -12.59
N HIS A 163 -6.85 6.26 -13.67
CA HIS A 163 -5.98 7.41 -13.90
C HIS A 163 -6.35 8.55 -12.94
N PHE A 164 -5.35 8.98 -12.17
CA PHE A 164 -5.47 10.14 -11.30
C PHE A 164 -4.56 11.23 -11.85
N SER A 165 -5.14 12.34 -12.31
CA SER A 165 -4.41 13.56 -12.62
C SER A 165 -4.43 14.48 -11.40
N TRP A 166 -3.26 14.98 -11.01
CA TRP A 166 -3.22 16.07 -10.05
C TRP A 166 -3.83 17.31 -10.70
N PRO A 167 -4.66 18.08 -9.98
CA PRO A 167 -5.06 19.39 -10.46
C PRO A 167 -3.80 20.23 -10.67
N ASN A 168 -3.66 20.80 -11.88
CA ASN A 168 -2.60 21.75 -12.17
C ASN A 168 -2.80 22.95 -11.23
N TYR A 169 -1.81 23.22 -10.37
CA TYR A 169 -1.74 24.44 -9.57
C TYR A 169 -1.08 25.55 -10.36
#